data_AF-A0A2D6NC37-F1
#
_entry.id   AF-A0A2D6NC37-F1
#
_cell.length_a   1.000
_cell.length_b   1.000
_cell.length_c   1.000
_cell.angle_alpha   90.00
_cell.angle_beta   90.00
_cell.angle_gamma   90.00
#
_symmetry.space_group_name_H-M   'P 1'
#
loop_
_entity.id
_entity.type
_entity.pdbx_description
1 polymer ?
#
loop_
_entity_poly.entity_id
_entity_poly.type
_entity_poly.pdbx_seq_one_letter_code
_entity_poly.pdbx_strand_id
1 'polypeptide(L)' 'MVFEFNIEFWAFTFDSLGKILIAATALMAHRIIMKHRGIDDIVLKDMRLEFTTGIVGIIMIVIGYALHLTRLGGFK' A
#
# COMPACT_ATOMS: atom_id res chain seq x y z
N MET A 1 -26.51 9.06 9.31
CA MET A 1 -26.57 7.89 8.42
C MET A 1 -25.82 8.11 7.10
N VAL A 2 -26.02 9.22 6.36
CA VAL A 2 -25.32 9.48 5.07
C VAL A 2 -23.80 9.70 5.20
N PHE A 3 -23.34 10.40 6.25
CA PHE A 3 -21.90 10.63 6.46
C PHE A 3 -21.11 9.37 6.82
N GLU A 4 -21.76 8.39 7.45
CA GLU A 4 -21.15 7.13 7.87
C GLU A 4 -20.83 6.22 6.68
N PHE A 5 -21.71 6.18 5.69
CA PHE A 5 -21.52 5.40 4.47
C PHE A 5 -20.30 5.89 3.67
N ASN A 6 -20.09 7.22 3.64
CA ASN A 6 -18.94 7.82 2.96
C ASN A 6 -17.61 7.42 3.63
N ILE A 7 -17.52 7.48 4.97
CA ILE A 7 -16.27 7.16 5.68
C ILE A 7 -15.89 5.69 5.50
N GLU A 8 -16.87 4.78 5.56
CA GLU A 8 -16.63 3.35 5.38
C GLU A 8 -16.18 3.02 3.95
N PHE A 9 -16.82 3.63 2.95
CA PHE A 9 -16.41 3.49 1.55
C PHE A 9 -14.97 3.96 1.33
N TRP A 10 -14.61 5.13 1.86
CA TRP A 10 -13.25 5.66 1.76
C TRP A 10 -12.25 4.78 2.52
N ALA A 11 -12.53 4.40 3.77
CA ALA A 11 -11.66 3.53 4.56
C ALA A 11 -11.36 2.21 3.84
N PHE A 12 -12.39 1.56 3.31
CA PHE A 12 -12.26 0.32 2.55
C PHE A 12 -11.49 0.51 1.24
N THR A 13 -11.71 1.62 0.54
CA THR A 13 -11.02 1.95 -0.71
C THR A 13 -9.53 2.17 -0.47
N PHE A 14 -9.16 2.94 0.55
CA PHE A 14 -7.77 3.20 0.93
C PHE A 14 -7.05 1.92 1.36
N ASP A 15 -7.69 1.08 2.18
CA ASP A 15 -7.14 -0.21 2.60
C ASP A 15 -6.96 -1.18 1.41
N SER A 16 -7.96 -1.30 0.56
CA SER A 16 -7.92 -2.19 -0.61
C SER A 16 -6.85 -1.77 -1.63
N LEU A 17 -6.80 -0.49 -1.98
CA LEU A 17 -5.80 0.04 -2.90
C LEU A 17 -4.39 -0.05 -2.33
N GLY A 18 -4.21 0.23 -1.04
CA GLY A 18 -2.93 0.06 -0.36
C GLY A 18 -2.42 -1.38 -0.42
N LYS A 19 -3.30 -2.37 -0.18
CA LYS A 19 -2.96 -3.80 -0.31
C LYS A 19 -2.59 -4.19 -1.74
N ILE A 20 -3.34 -3.70 -2.73
CA ILE A 20 -3.04 -3.94 -4.15
C ILE A 20 -1.68 -3.35 -4.52
N LEU A 21 -1.35 -2.13 -4.07
CA LEU A 21 -0.06 -1.51 -4.32
C LEU A 21 1.10 -2.32 -3.71
N ILE A 22 0.96 -2.79 -2.47
CA ILE A 22 1.99 -3.62 -1.83
C ILE A 22 2.15 -4.95 -2.57
N ALA A 23 1.05 -5.62 -2.91
CA ALA A 23 1.08 -6.88 -3.65
C ALA A 23 1.72 -6.70 -5.04
N ALA A 24 1.34 -5.65 -5.78
CA ALA A 24 1.94 -5.32 -7.07
C ALA A 24 3.44 -5.05 -6.94
N THR A 25 3.85 -4.28 -5.94
CA THR A 25 5.26 -3.99 -5.65
C THR A 25 6.04 -5.28 -5.35
N ALA A 26 5.49 -6.19 -4.55
CA ALA A 26 6.11 -7.47 -4.24
C ALA A 26 6.26 -8.36 -5.50
N LEU A 27 5.24 -8.39 -6.37
CA LEU A 27 5.29 -9.14 -7.63
C LEU A 27 6.31 -8.54 -8.61
N MET A 28 6.40 -7.21 -8.69
CA MET A 28 7.41 -6.53 -9.51
C MET A 28 8.82 -6.85 -9.01
N ALA A 29 9.07 -6.72 -7.71
CA ALA A 29 10.36 -7.04 -7.09
C ALA A 29 10.76 -8.49 -7.38
N HIS A 30 9.82 -9.44 -7.24
CA HIS A 30 10.07 -10.84 -7.57
C HIS A 30 10.45 -11.03 -9.05
N ARG A 31 9.75 -10.35 -9.96
CA ARG A 31 10.03 -10.43 -11.40
C ARG A 31 11.39 -9.82 -11.76
N ILE A 32 11.79 -8.70 -11.16
CA ILE A 32 13.10 -8.08 -11.39
C ILE A 32 14.22 -9.00 -10.90
N ILE A 33 14.08 -9.56 -9.70
CA ILE A 33 15.04 -10.50 -9.11
C ILE A 33 15.14 -11.78 -9.95
N MET A 34 14.03 -12.33 -10.46
CA MET A 34 14.08 -13.51 -11.34
C MET A 34 14.71 -13.21 -12.70
N LYS A 35 14.53 -11.98 -13.23
CA LYS A 35 15.06 -11.58 -14.53
C LYS A 35 16.58 -11.37 -14.49
N HIS A 36 17.12 -10.89 -13.37
CA HIS A 36 18.55 -10.62 -13.22
C HIS A 36 19.20 -11.71 -12.38
N ARG A 37 20.16 -12.46 -12.95
CA ARG A 37 20.91 -13.53 -12.24
C ARG A 37 21.90 -13.01 -11.18
N GLY A 38 21.88 -11.72 -10.88
CA GLY A 38 22.70 -11.05 -9.86
C GLY A 38 22.12 -9.69 -9.52
N ILE A 39 22.37 -9.21 -8.30
CA ILE A 39 21.98 -7.88 -7.85
C ILE A 39 23.11 -6.93 -8.26
N ASP A 40 22.89 -6.15 -9.32
CA ASP A 40 23.79 -5.08 -9.76
C ASP A 40 23.24 -3.69 -9.36
N ASP A 41 24.02 -2.64 -9.61
CA ASP A 41 23.64 -1.26 -9.27
C ASP A 41 22.39 -0.78 -10.03
N ILE A 42 22.10 -1.37 -11.19
CA ILE A 42 20.93 -1.03 -12.02
C ILE A 42 19.68 -1.61 -11.34
N VAL A 43 19.73 -2.88 -10.92
CA VAL A 43 18.68 -3.55 -10.15
C VAL A 43 18.43 -2.82 -8.83
N LEU A 44 19.48 -2.41 -8.10
CA LEU A 44 19.32 -1.64 -6.85
C LEU A 44 18.63 -0.29 -7.07
N LYS A 45 18.92 0.37 -8.20
CA LYS A 45 18.26 1.64 -8.56
C LYS A 45 16.79 1.43 -8.88
N ASP A 46 16.45 0.37 -9.61
CA ASP A 46 15.06 0.02 -9.93
C ASP A 46 14.28 -0.40 -8.67
N MET A 47 14.91 -1.17 -7.78
CA MET A 47 14.33 -1.54 -6.48
C MET A 47 14.06 -0.33 -5.58
N ARG A 48 14.75 0.81 -5.75
CA ARG A 48 14.46 2.03 -4.98
C ARG A 48 13.10 2.65 -5.36
N LEU A 49 12.72 2.58 -6.63
CA LEU A 49 11.39 3.00 -7.09
C LEU A 49 10.32 2.04 -6.56
N GLU A 50 10.59 0.74 -6.57
CA GLU A 50 9.70 -0.26 -5.97
C GLU A 50 9.52 -0.02 -4.48
N PHE A 51 10.60 0.22 -3.75
CA PHE A 51 10.55 0.53 -2.31
C PHE A 51 9.71 1.77 -2.01
N THR A 52 9.86 2.82 -2.81
CA THR A 52 9.06 4.05 -2.67
C THR A 52 7.58 3.77 -2.93
N THR A 53 7.27 2.97 -3.95
CA THR A 53 5.88 2.55 -4.28
C THR A 53 5.27 1.70 -3.15
N GLY A 54 6.06 0.81 -2.57
CA GLY A 54 5.67 0.02 -1.40
C GLY A 54 5.37 0.89 -0.18
N ILE A 55 6.20 1.91 0.10
CA ILE A 55 5.94 2.87 1.17
C ILE A 55 4.63 3.62 0.95
N VAL A 56 4.36 4.07 -0.27
CA VAL A 56 3.10 4.74 -0.61
C VAL A 56 1.91 3.81 -0.33
N GLY A 57 1.99 2.54 -0.71
CA GLY A 57 0.97 1.53 -0.40
C GLY A 57 0.76 1.35 1.11
N ILE A 58 1.83 1.30 1.91
CA ILE A 58 1.75 1.21 3.37
C ILE A 58 1.06 2.43 3.97
N ILE A 59 1.45 3.65 3.56
CA ILE A 59 0.82 4.89 4.02
C ILE A 59 -0.69 4.86 3.73
N MET A 60 -1.06 4.37 2.55
CA MET A 60 -2.45 4.25 2.12
C MET A 60 -3.26 3.30 3.03
N ILE A 61 -2.69 2.14 3.40
CA ILE A 61 -3.30 1.22 4.37
C ILE A 61 -3.44 1.88 5.75
N VAL A 62 -2.40 2.58 6.22
CA VAL A 62 -2.43 3.26 7.53
C VAL A 62 -3.54 4.31 7.58
N ILE A 63 -3.73 5.07 6.50
CA ILE A 63 -4.84 6.03 6.39
C ILE A 63 -6.19 5.30 6.41
N GLY A 64 -6.35 4.22 5.65
CA GLY A 64 -7.57 3.41 5.65
C GLY A 64 -7.90 2.85 7.04
N TYR A 65 -6.88 2.37 7.76
CA TYR A 65 -7.02 1.88 9.14
C TYR A 65 -7.42 2.99 10.10
N ALA A 66 -6.79 4.17 10.02
CA ALA A 66 -7.13 5.32 10.85
C ALA A 66 -8.58 5.77 10.62
N LEU A 67 -9.06 5.77 9.37
CA LEU A 67 -10.45 6.05 9.03
C LEU A 67 -11.39 5.00 9.63
N HIS A 68 -11.04 3.70 9.54
CA HIS A 68 -11.79 2.64 10.22
C HIS A 68 -11.87 2.86 11.73
N LEU A 69 -10.77 3.28 12.35
CA LEU A 69 -10.69 3.51 13.80
C LEU A 69 -11.56 4.68 14.26
N THR A 70 -11.60 5.76 13.46
CA THR A 70 -12.47 6.92 13.74
C THR A 70 -13.95 6.54 13.70
N ARG A 71 -14.33 5.56 12.86
CA ARG A 71 -15.69 5.02 12.79
C ARG A 71 -16.02 4.12 13.98
N LEU A 72 -15.09 3.28 14.42
CA LEU A 72 -15.26 2.36 15.54
C LEU A 72 -15.38 3.04 16.92
N GLY A 73 -15.22 4.37 16.99
CA GLY A 73 -15.33 5.11 18.24
C GLY A 73 -14.09 5.03 19.13
N GLY A 74 -12.92 4.69 18.57
CA GLY A 74 -11.65 4.57 19.31
C GLY A 74 -11.10 5.87 19.94
N PHE A 75 -11.81 6.99 19.77
CA PHE A 75 -11.56 8.26 20.47
C PHE A 75 -12.79 8.70 21.29
N LYS A 76 -13.34 7.76 22.08
CA LYS A 76 -14.15 8.04 23.27
C LYS A 76 -13.59 7.28 24.46
#